data_AF-A0A847AU06-F1
#
_entry.id   AF-A0A847AU06-F1
#
_cell.length_a   1.000
_cell.length_b   1.000
_cell.length_c   1.000
_cell.angle_alpha   90.00
_cell.angle_beta   90.00
_cell.angle_gamma   90.00
#
_symmetry.space_group_name_H-M   'P 1'
#
loop_
_entity.id
_entity.type
_entity.pdbx_description
1 polymer ?
#
loop_
_entity_poly.entity_id
_entity_poly.type
_entity_poly.pdbx_seq_one_letter_code
_entity_poly.pdbx_strand_id
1 'polypeptide(L)'
;MKYKNSMNSLDSDIVKRIYENNMTMTVSKLERYAECQFKYFMENVLKPRERIIQKIEFYDLGNIYHSVVERFVNKINKVSDISLFSRDEAEKEARIITDEVLIEQADKVTAIEANERNKYMKEKIKRVMKRTCWTLVRQLQVSEFRPKYTELQIDLVDKEDEKAQKGIYLSPIEIPVETDKIKEVLKLRGKIDRVDVLENNDKLYINIIDYKSSFNDIDLDDASEGLQVQLIMYLKALIDNGQELFGKRPTIGGVFYYCINDPVYKDNNKSKDAEEEIFKSLKLKGYVLRDKDIVKFMDKNIGSTSNVIPAAFKNDGEFYENRTKALSEGSFNNLIDNVYNKCVDMTKSILEGNIKIDPYKKADGTIPCKYCDYISICQFDKTLGNNYRQLNKMDKDEILRSAKGGTAKDELDQGTAKNN
;
A
#
# COMPACT_ATOMS: atom_id res chain seq x y z
N MET A 1 42.93 -19.37 -1.11
CA MET A 1 42.41 -17.98 -0.99
C MET A 1 41.07 -18.01 -0.28
N LYS A 2 40.87 -17.21 0.77
CA LYS A 2 39.56 -17.02 1.43
C LYS A 2 38.85 -15.83 0.79
N TYR A 3 38.32 -16.01 -0.43
CA TYR A 3 37.47 -14.99 -1.04
C TYR A 3 36.15 -14.90 -0.25
N LYS A 4 35.70 -13.67 0.04
CA LYS A 4 34.37 -13.40 0.59
C LYS A 4 33.63 -12.49 -0.38
N ASN A 5 32.42 -12.87 -0.75
CA ASN A 5 31.59 -12.06 -1.63
C ASN A 5 30.96 -10.90 -0.84
N SER A 6 31.68 -9.79 -0.70
CA SER A 6 31.22 -8.62 0.06
C SER A 6 31.45 -7.34 -0.71
N MET A 7 30.51 -6.40 -0.59
CA MET A 7 30.60 -5.07 -1.18
C MET A 7 31.07 -4.05 -0.14
N ASN A 8 32.00 -3.19 -0.53
CA ASN A 8 32.35 -2.00 0.24
C ASN A 8 31.30 -0.90 0.02
N SER A 9 31.15 -0.01 1.00
CA SER A 9 30.32 1.19 0.82
C SER A 9 30.92 2.10 -0.25
N LEU A 10 30.07 2.83 -0.97
CA LEU A 10 30.51 3.76 -2.01
C LEU A 10 31.32 4.91 -1.41
N ASP A 11 32.36 5.36 -2.13
CA ASP A 11 33.16 6.51 -1.75
C ASP A 11 32.33 7.81 -1.70
N SER A 12 32.74 8.76 -0.86
CA SER A 12 32.01 10.02 -0.64
C SER A 12 31.73 10.77 -1.94
N ASP A 13 32.72 10.87 -2.83
CA ASP A 13 32.57 11.58 -4.11
C ASP A 13 31.55 10.92 -5.03
N ILE A 14 31.44 9.58 -5.00
CA ILE A 14 30.46 8.83 -5.80
C ILE A 14 29.06 9.07 -5.23
N VAL A 15 28.90 8.96 -3.91
CA VAL A 15 27.63 9.21 -3.22
C VAL A 15 27.11 10.61 -3.54
N LYS A 16 27.96 11.64 -3.40
CA LYS A 16 27.60 13.02 -3.72
C LYS A 16 27.15 13.17 -5.18
N ARG A 17 27.90 12.62 -6.13
CA ARG A 17 27.53 12.64 -7.56
C ARG A 17 26.17 11.98 -7.85
N ILE A 18 25.82 10.93 -7.11
CA ILE A 18 24.54 10.22 -7.31
C ILE A 18 23.38 11.01 -6.68
N TYR A 19 23.56 11.54 -5.47
CA TYR A 19 22.45 11.98 -4.61
C TYR A 19 22.37 13.48 -4.32
N GLU A 20 23.48 14.22 -4.29
CA GLU A 20 23.54 15.61 -3.80
C GLU A 20 22.59 16.54 -4.57
N ASN A 21 22.48 16.36 -5.88
CA ASN A 21 21.58 17.15 -6.74
C ASN A 21 20.21 16.48 -6.97
N ASN A 22 19.93 15.36 -6.29
CA ASN A 22 18.68 14.61 -6.42
C ASN A 22 18.19 14.07 -5.08
N MET A 23 17.83 15.00 -4.19
CA MET A 23 17.26 14.71 -2.86
C MET A 23 15.77 14.34 -2.91
N THR A 24 15.35 13.60 -3.94
CA THR A 24 13.98 13.12 -4.08
C THR A 24 13.94 11.60 -4.28
N MET A 25 13.00 10.94 -3.60
CA MET A 25 12.85 9.48 -3.67
C MET A 25 11.39 9.08 -3.53
N THR A 26 10.96 8.02 -4.21
CA THR A 26 9.61 7.46 -3.99
C THR A 26 9.61 6.53 -2.78
N VAL A 27 8.51 6.43 -2.05
CA VAL A 27 8.44 5.53 -0.89
C VAL A 27 8.74 4.06 -1.26
N SER A 28 8.28 3.59 -2.43
CA SER A 28 8.56 2.23 -2.94
C SER A 28 10.04 1.90 -3.10
N LYS A 29 10.90 2.91 -3.30
CA LYS A 29 12.36 2.71 -3.38
C LYS A 29 12.96 2.33 -2.04
N LEU A 30 12.39 2.80 -0.92
CA LEU A 30 12.81 2.40 0.42
C LEU A 30 12.45 0.94 0.71
N GLU A 31 11.26 0.49 0.32
CA GLU A 31 10.87 -0.91 0.44
C GLU A 31 11.84 -1.81 -0.33
N ARG A 32 12.24 -1.38 -1.53
CA ARG A 32 13.23 -2.10 -2.35
C ARG A 32 14.61 -2.16 -1.69
N TYR A 33 15.01 -1.10 -1.00
CA TYR A 33 16.23 -1.08 -0.20
C TYR A 33 16.15 -2.03 1.00
N ALA A 34 14.99 -2.07 1.67
CA ALA A 34 14.72 -3.01 2.75
C ALA A 34 14.77 -4.46 2.27
N GLU A 35 14.30 -4.76 1.05
CA GLU A 35 14.39 -6.11 0.47
C GLU A 35 15.85 -6.57 0.33
N CYS A 36 16.71 -5.74 -0.27
CA CYS A 36 18.15 -5.96 -0.42
C CYS A 36 18.82 -4.67 -0.92
N GLN A 37 19.85 -4.20 -0.20
CA GLN A 37 20.54 -2.94 -0.53
C GLN A 37 21.21 -2.99 -1.92
N PHE A 38 21.84 -4.13 -2.26
CA PHE A 38 22.44 -4.33 -3.59
C PHE A 38 21.40 -4.30 -4.71
N LYS A 39 20.23 -4.91 -4.49
CA LYS A 39 19.14 -4.89 -5.47
C LYS A 39 18.68 -3.46 -5.74
N TYR A 40 18.47 -2.68 -4.67
CA TYR A 40 18.16 -1.26 -4.80
C TYR A 40 19.21 -0.51 -5.63
N PHE A 41 20.50 -0.74 -5.37
CA PHE A 41 21.59 -0.09 -6.10
C PHE A 41 21.55 -0.42 -7.59
N MET A 42 21.35 -1.69 -7.95
CA MET A 42 21.20 -2.12 -9.34
C MET A 42 20.01 -1.45 -10.02
N GLU A 43 18.83 -1.46 -9.38
CA GLU A 43 17.59 -0.94 -9.97
C GLU A 43 17.51 0.57 -10.05
N ASN A 44 18.06 1.27 -9.05
CA ASN A 44 17.79 2.70 -8.88
C ASN A 44 18.99 3.58 -9.19
N VAL A 45 20.20 3.03 -9.15
CA VAL A 45 21.45 3.76 -9.43
C VAL A 45 22.02 3.33 -10.77
N LEU A 46 22.38 2.05 -10.94
CA LEU A 46 23.03 1.58 -12.16
C LEU A 46 22.07 1.41 -13.34
N LYS A 47 20.83 0.99 -13.08
CA LYS A 47 19.74 0.82 -14.06
C LYS A 47 20.19 0.04 -15.31
N PRO A 48 20.74 -1.19 -15.16
CA PRO A 48 21.10 -1.99 -16.32
C PRO A 48 19.85 -2.24 -17.17
N ARG A 49 19.98 -2.13 -18.50
CA ARG A 49 18.85 -2.35 -19.40
C ARG A 49 18.63 -3.84 -19.60
N GLU A 50 17.44 -4.31 -19.27
CA GLU A 50 17.02 -5.66 -19.60
C GLU A 50 16.81 -5.82 -21.11
N ARG A 51 16.93 -7.06 -21.58
CA ARG A 51 16.57 -7.39 -22.96
C ARG A 51 15.06 -7.21 -23.11
N ILE A 52 14.66 -6.31 -24.01
CA ILE A 52 13.24 -6.12 -24.35
C ILE A 52 12.70 -7.43 -24.95
N ILE A 53 11.68 -7.99 -24.33
CA ILE A 53 10.93 -9.14 -24.84
C ILE A 53 9.49 -8.65 -25.08
N GLN A 54 8.90 -8.95 -26.24
CA GLN A 54 7.50 -8.62 -26.50
C GLN A 54 6.57 -9.52 -25.67
N LYS A 55 6.27 -9.08 -24.45
CA LYS A 55 5.28 -9.68 -23.56
C LYS A 55 4.50 -8.55 -22.88
N ILE A 56 3.25 -8.82 -22.52
CA ILE A 56 2.52 -7.96 -21.58
C ILE A 56 3.15 -8.22 -20.21
N GLU A 57 3.84 -7.23 -19.66
CA GLU A 57 4.42 -7.31 -18.32
C GLU A 57 3.36 -7.01 -17.25
N PHE A 58 3.53 -7.57 -16.05
CA PHE A 58 2.60 -7.37 -14.94
C PHE A 58 2.48 -5.89 -14.50
N TYR A 59 3.49 -5.08 -14.77
CA TYR A 59 3.50 -3.64 -14.44
C TYR A 59 2.48 -2.84 -15.27
N ASP A 60 2.33 -3.17 -16.55
CA ASP A 60 1.35 -2.51 -17.43
C ASP A 60 -0.07 -2.77 -16.95
N LEU A 61 -0.31 -3.96 -16.39
CA LEU A 61 -1.61 -4.34 -15.85
C LEU A 61 -2.01 -3.54 -14.62
N GLY A 62 -1.06 -3.27 -13.71
CA GLY A 62 -1.28 -2.42 -12.55
C GLY A 62 -1.76 -1.04 -12.96
N ASN A 63 -1.01 -0.36 -13.84
CA ASN A 63 -1.38 0.98 -14.31
C ASN A 63 -2.76 1.02 -14.98
N ILE A 64 -3.09 0.00 -15.80
CA ILE A 64 -4.44 -0.12 -16.39
C ILE A 64 -5.50 -0.21 -15.30
N TYR A 65 -5.29 -1.06 -14.28
CA TYR A 65 -6.23 -1.21 -13.17
C TYR A 65 -6.41 0.08 -12.38
N HIS A 66 -5.33 0.77 -12.00
CA HIS A 66 -5.42 2.04 -11.29
C HIS A 66 -6.18 3.09 -12.12
N SER A 67 -5.86 3.24 -13.41
CA SER A 67 -6.55 4.21 -14.29
C SER A 67 -8.04 3.90 -14.46
N VAL A 68 -8.42 2.64 -14.60
CA VAL A 68 -9.84 2.26 -14.69
C VAL A 68 -10.57 2.57 -13.39
N VAL A 69 -9.98 2.19 -12.25
CA VAL A 69 -10.60 2.42 -10.94
C VAL A 69 -10.69 3.90 -10.61
N GLU A 70 -9.65 4.70 -10.89
CA GLU A 70 -9.67 6.17 -10.74
C GLU A 70 -10.85 6.77 -11.52
N ARG A 71 -10.94 6.49 -12.83
CA ARG A 71 -12.00 7.02 -13.69
C ARG A 71 -13.38 6.58 -13.24
N PHE A 72 -13.53 5.31 -12.86
CA PHE A 72 -14.80 4.77 -12.39
C PHE A 72 -15.24 5.42 -11.07
N VAL A 73 -14.34 5.50 -10.08
CA VAL A 73 -14.62 6.15 -8.79
C VAL A 73 -14.97 7.62 -9.00
N ASN A 74 -14.21 8.36 -9.81
CA ASN A 74 -14.50 9.76 -10.11
C ASN A 74 -15.84 9.96 -10.84
N LYS A 75 -16.29 8.96 -11.61
CA LYS A 75 -17.60 9.00 -12.29
C LYS A 75 -18.74 8.75 -11.30
N ILE A 76 -18.67 7.68 -10.51
CA ILE A 76 -19.74 7.34 -9.56
C ILE A 76 -19.84 8.36 -8.42
N ASN A 77 -18.75 9.05 -8.07
CA ASN A 77 -18.76 10.09 -7.05
C ASN A 77 -19.57 11.35 -7.46
N LYS A 78 -19.91 11.48 -8.75
CA LYS A 78 -20.78 12.55 -9.27
C LYS A 78 -22.26 12.15 -9.26
N VAL A 79 -22.58 10.89 -8.97
CA VAL A 79 -23.95 10.41 -8.89
C VAL A 79 -24.56 10.89 -7.58
N SER A 80 -25.79 11.41 -7.62
CA SER A 80 -26.46 11.98 -6.45
C SER A 80 -26.77 10.95 -5.37
N ASP A 81 -27.09 9.71 -5.77
CA ASP A 81 -27.38 8.62 -4.85
C ASP A 81 -26.76 7.30 -5.35
N ILE A 82 -25.70 6.87 -4.69
CA ILE A 82 -24.99 5.61 -4.99
C ILE A 82 -25.84 4.36 -4.70
N SER A 83 -26.87 4.47 -3.84
CA SER A 83 -27.75 3.35 -3.52
C SER A 83 -28.59 2.90 -4.72
N LEU A 84 -28.82 3.80 -5.68
CA LEU A 84 -29.55 3.52 -6.91
C LEU A 84 -28.67 2.97 -8.03
N PHE A 85 -27.35 3.00 -7.86
CA PHE A 85 -26.41 2.57 -8.89
C PHE A 85 -26.41 1.04 -9.00
N SER A 86 -27.07 0.52 -10.02
CA SER A 86 -27.31 -0.91 -10.21
C SER A 86 -26.05 -1.65 -10.68
N ARG A 87 -26.08 -2.98 -10.56
CA ARG A 87 -25.02 -3.85 -11.09
C ARG A 87 -24.83 -3.66 -12.59
N ASP A 88 -25.92 -3.60 -13.36
CA ASP A 88 -25.86 -3.47 -14.81
C ASP A 88 -25.23 -2.14 -15.24
N GLU A 89 -25.55 -1.04 -14.54
CA GLU A 89 -24.91 0.25 -14.75
C GLU A 89 -23.42 0.21 -14.40
N ALA A 90 -23.07 -0.38 -13.25
CA ALA A 90 -21.68 -0.53 -12.85
C ALA A 90 -20.86 -1.35 -13.84
N GLU A 91 -21.36 -2.49 -14.31
CA GLU A 91 -20.67 -3.34 -15.28
C GLU A 91 -20.59 -2.70 -16.67
N LYS A 92 -21.62 -1.95 -17.08
CA LYS A 92 -21.62 -1.20 -18.34
C LYS A 92 -20.55 -0.11 -18.31
N GLU A 93 -20.52 0.69 -17.25
CA GLU A 93 -19.56 1.77 -17.09
C GLU A 93 -18.13 1.26 -16.95
N ALA A 94 -17.93 0.19 -16.17
CA ALA A 94 -16.64 -0.48 -16.05
C ALA A 94 -16.12 -0.92 -17.42
N ARG A 95 -16.99 -1.51 -18.27
CA ARG A 95 -16.60 -1.93 -19.62
C ARG A 95 -16.19 -0.76 -20.50
N ILE A 96 -16.98 0.31 -20.53
CA ILE A 96 -16.70 1.50 -21.35
C ILE A 96 -15.34 2.10 -20.96
N ILE A 97 -15.14 2.37 -19.67
CA ILE A 97 -13.89 2.95 -19.15
C ILE A 97 -12.70 2.02 -19.40
N THR A 98 -12.88 0.71 -19.23
CA THR A 98 -11.82 -0.26 -19.52
C THR A 98 -11.43 -0.25 -20.98
N ASP A 99 -12.41 -0.22 -21.89
CA ASP A 99 -12.14 -0.16 -23.34
C ASP A 99 -11.40 1.14 -23.70
N GLU A 100 -11.78 2.29 -23.14
CA GLU A 100 -11.08 3.57 -23.32
C GLU A 100 -9.62 3.51 -22.84
N VAL A 101 -9.37 3.06 -21.61
CA VAL A 101 -8.02 2.96 -21.03
C VAL A 101 -7.14 2.02 -21.84
N LEU A 102 -7.68 0.90 -22.33
CA LEU A 102 -6.94 -0.03 -23.16
C LEU A 102 -6.57 0.55 -24.54
N ILE A 103 -7.43 1.40 -25.11
CA ILE A 103 -7.14 2.11 -26.37
C ILE A 103 -6.05 3.16 -26.16
N GLU A 104 -6.12 3.94 -25.09
CA GLU A 104 -5.10 4.96 -24.79
C GLU A 104 -3.72 4.37 -24.52
N GLN A 105 -3.68 3.17 -23.94
CA GLN A 105 -2.42 2.47 -23.70
C GLN A 105 -1.99 1.64 -24.93
N ALA A 106 -2.75 1.61 -26.04
CA ALA A 106 -2.48 0.73 -27.18
C ALA A 106 -1.08 0.89 -27.79
N ASP A 107 -0.50 2.09 -27.77
CA ASP A 107 0.87 2.33 -28.25
C ASP A 107 1.93 1.64 -27.37
N LYS A 108 1.68 1.54 -26.06
CA LYS A 108 2.51 0.75 -25.12
C LYS A 108 2.17 -0.73 -25.15
N VAL A 109 0.96 -1.07 -25.60
CA VAL A 109 0.43 -2.42 -25.61
C VAL A 109 0.14 -2.93 -27.02
N THR A 110 1.04 -2.63 -27.97
CA THR A 110 1.08 -3.23 -29.32
C THR A 110 1.04 -4.76 -29.31
N ALA A 111 1.31 -5.37 -28.15
CA ALA A 111 1.12 -6.79 -27.88
C ALA A 111 -0.36 -7.23 -27.71
N ILE A 112 -1.31 -6.40 -27.26
CA ILE A 112 -2.68 -6.83 -26.90
C ILE A 112 -3.40 -7.56 -28.05
N GLU A 113 -3.19 -7.10 -29.28
CA GLU A 113 -3.81 -7.72 -30.47
C GLU A 113 -2.89 -8.67 -31.23
N ALA A 114 -1.63 -8.78 -30.79
CA ALA A 114 -0.59 -9.52 -31.51
C ALA A 114 -0.81 -11.04 -31.55
N ASN A 115 -1.63 -11.59 -30.65
CA ASN A 115 -2.01 -13.00 -30.65
C ASN A 115 -3.30 -13.27 -29.86
N GLU A 116 -3.86 -14.46 -30.05
CA GLU A 116 -5.10 -14.89 -29.37
C GLU A 116 -4.99 -14.93 -27.84
N ARG A 117 -3.80 -15.22 -27.29
CA ARG A 117 -3.57 -15.17 -25.84
C ARG A 117 -3.77 -13.74 -25.31
N ASN A 118 -3.30 -12.74 -26.05
CA ASN A 118 -3.37 -11.35 -25.65
C ASN A 118 -4.78 -10.77 -25.85
N LYS A 119 -5.50 -11.20 -26.89
CA LYS A 119 -6.95 -10.94 -27.02
C LYS A 119 -7.73 -11.50 -25.83
N TYR A 120 -7.42 -12.73 -25.39
CA TYR A 120 -8.02 -13.29 -24.18
C TYR A 120 -7.64 -12.50 -22.91
N MET A 121 -6.42 -11.96 -22.84
CA MET A 121 -6.01 -11.11 -21.71
C MET A 121 -6.87 -9.84 -21.61
N LYS A 122 -7.22 -9.21 -22.75
CA LYS A 122 -8.16 -8.07 -22.78
C LYS A 122 -9.52 -8.42 -22.17
N GLU A 123 -10.08 -9.57 -22.54
CA GLU A 123 -11.35 -10.03 -21.98
C GLU A 123 -11.24 -10.37 -20.48
N LYS A 124 -10.10 -10.93 -20.05
CA LYS A 124 -9.81 -11.15 -18.63
C LYS A 124 -9.75 -9.82 -17.85
N ILE A 125 -9.09 -8.80 -18.40
CA ILE A 125 -9.03 -7.45 -17.78
C ILE A 125 -10.44 -6.90 -17.59
N LYS A 126 -11.27 -6.92 -18.64
CA LYS A 126 -12.66 -6.46 -18.57
C LYS A 126 -13.47 -7.20 -17.50
N ARG A 127 -13.29 -8.53 -17.40
CA ARG A 127 -13.98 -9.33 -16.39
C ARG A 127 -13.58 -8.94 -14.97
N VAL A 128 -12.28 -8.76 -14.71
CA VAL A 128 -11.75 -8.30 -13.42
C VAL A 128 -12.23 -6.89 -13.08
N MET A 129 -12.25 -5.98 -14.06
CA MET A 129 -12.72 -4.61 -13.86
C MET A 129 -14.21 -4.54 -13.58
N LYS A 130 -15.06 -5.29 -14.30
CA LYS A 130 -16.49 -5.41 -13.98
C LYS A 130 -16.73 -5.84 -12.54
N ARG A 131 -16.07 -6.93 -12.12
CA ARG A 131 -16.13 -7.45 -10.75
C ARG A 131 -15.70 -6.41 -9.73
N THR A 132 -14.59 -5.72 -10.01
CA THR A 132 -14.00 -4.71 -9.13
C THR A 132 -14.92 -3.51 -8.98
N CYS A 133 -15.35 -2.90 -10.08
CA CYS A 133 -16.25 -1.75 -10.09
C CYS A 133 -17.57 -2.05 -9.37
N TRP A 134 -18.18 -3.22 -9.60
CA TRP A 134 -19.39 -3.61 -8.87
C TRP A 134 -19.12 -3.79 -7.36
N THR A 135 -18.00 -4.40 -6.99
CA THR A 135 -17.60 -4.54 -5.58
C THR A 135 -17.43 -3.18 -4.91
N LEU A 136 -16.77 -2.22 -5.57
CA LEU A 136 -16.60 -0.86 -5.05
C LEU A 136 -17.94 -0.14 -4.85
N VAL A 137 -18.89 -0.29 -5.78
CA VAL A 137 -20.25 0.25 -5.62
C VAL A 137 -20.91 -0.35 -4.38
N ARG A 138 -20.92 -1.67 -4.22
CA ARG A 138 -21.49 -2.35 -3.05
C ARG A 138 -20.87 -1.88 -1.73
N GLN A 139 -19.56 -1.67 -1.69
CA GLN A 139 -18.87 -1.14 -0.50
C GLN A 139 -19.31 0.29 -0.19
N LEU A 140 -19.43 1.15 -1.20
CA LEU A 140 -19.87 2.53 -1.04
C LEU A 140 -21.35 2.67 -0.66
N GLN A 141 -22.20 1.74 -1.10
CA GLN A 141 -23.63 1.71 -0.77
C GLN A 141 -23.89 1.53 0.73
N VAL A 142 -23.01 0.83 1.44
CA VAL A 142 -23.16 0.58 2.89
C VAL A 142 -22.29 1.48 3.76
N SER A 143 -21.40 2.28 3.16
CA SER A 143 -20.50 3.19 3.86
C SER A 143 -21.05 4.61 3.87
N GLU A 144 -20.72 5.41 4.88
CA GLU A 144 -20.86 6.88 4.90
C GLU A 144 -19.60 7.59 4.41
N PHE A 145 -18.45 6.91 4.42
CA PHE A 145 -17.23 7.45 3.86
C PHE A 145 -17.40 7.63 2.34
N ARG A 146 -17.01 8.79 1.83
CA ARG A 146 -17.11 9.11 0.40
C ARG A 146 -15.73 9.41 -0.19
N PRO A 147 -15.41 8.88 -1.38
CA PRO A 147 -14.16 9.21 -2.05
C PRO A 147 -14.06 10.73 -2.25
N LYS A 148 -13.01 11.33 -1.72
CA LYS A 148 -12.73 12.75 -1.91
C LYS A 148 -11.62 12.96 -2.93
N TYR A 149 -10.57 12.15 -2.83
CA TYR A 149 -9.43 12.21 -3.73
C TYR A 149 -9.11 10.82 -4.27
N THR A 150 -8.73 10.78 -5.54
CA THR A 150 -8.16 9.61 -6.21
C THR A 150 -6.82 10.02 -6.81
N GLU A 151 -5.85 9.11 -6.79
CA GLU A 151 -4.51 9.34 -7.32
C GLU A 151 -3.88 10.64 -6.79
N LEU A 152 -4.03 10.88 -5.47
CA LEU A 152 -3.58 12.09 -4.78
C LEU A 152 -2.06 12.08 -4.70
N GLN A 153 -1.42 13.08 -5.32
CA GLN A 153 0.03 13.17 -5.37
C GLN A 153 0.60 13.74 -4.07
N ILE A 154 1.66 13.10 -3.59
CA ILE A 154 2.57 13.59 -2.56
C ILE A 154 3.83 14.01 -3.31
N ASP A 155 3.93 15.30 -3.60
CA ASP A 155 4.92 15.78 -4.56
C ASP A 155 5.41 17.20 -4.28
N LEU A 156 6.56 17.52 -4.86
CA LEU A 156 7.00 18.90 -5.02
C LEU A 156 5.92 19.62 -5.84
N VAL A 157 5.52 20.77 -5.33
CA VAL A 157 4.57 21.63 -6.02
C VAL A 157 5.25 22.18 -7.26
N ASP A 158 4.96 21.58 -8.40
CA ASP A 158 5.09 22.31 -9.65
C ASP A 158 3.85 23.19 -9.80
N LYS A 159 4.00 24.51 -9.63
CA LYS A 159 2.88 25.45 -9.72
C LYS A 159 2.29 25.51 -11.14
N GLU A 160 2.94 24.91 -12.12
CA GLU A 160 2.44 24.77 -13.49
C GLU A 160 1.55 23.53 -13.70
N ASP A 161 1.54 22.56 -12.76
CA ASP A 161 0.68 21.37 -12.84
C ASP A 161 -0.81 21.71 -12.59
N GLU A 162 -1.70 21.18 -13.43
CA GLU A 162 -3.14 21.47 -13.38
C GLU A 162 -3.81 21.02 -12.06
N LYS A 163 -3.35 19.91 -11.44
CA LYS A 163 -3.82 19.45 -10.13
C LYS A 163 -3.25 20.33 -9.02
N ALA A 164 -2.01 20.79 -9.15
CA ALA A 164 -1.41 21.74 -8.21
C ALA A 164 -2.13 23.10 -8.23
N GLN A 165 -2.50 23.59 -9.41
CA GLN A 165 -3.31 24.80 -9.59
C GLN A 165 -4.72 24.68 -8.99
N LYS A 166 -5.27 23.47 -8.97
CA LYS A 166 -6.54 23.15 -8.31
C LYS A 166 -6.38 22.91 -6.80
N GLY A 167 -5.16 23.02 -6.25
CA GLY A 167 -4.87 22.82 -4.83
C GLY A 167 -4.93 21.36 -4.37
N ILE A 168 -4.86 20.39 -5.29
CA ILE A 168 -5.01 18.96 -5.01
C ILE A 168 -3.63 18.30 -4.98
N TYR A 169 -2.84 18.62 -3.95
CA TYR A 169 -1.54 18.00 -3.70
C TYR A 169 -1.22 18.00 -2.21
N LEU A 170 -0.31 17.12 -1.81
CA LEU A 170 0.29 17.11 -0.47
C LEU A 170 1.79 17.36 -0.58
N SER A 171 2.32 18.18 0.32
CA SER A 171 3.76 18.38 0.45
C SER A 171 4.48 17.05 0.70
N PRO A 172 5.70 16.86 0.14
CA PRO A 172 6.48 15.65 0.35
C PRO A 172 6.78 15.41 1.83
N ILE A 173 7.04 14.16 2.17
CA ILE A 173 7.49 13.84 3.52
C ILE A 173 8.98 14.13 3.59
N GLU A 174 9.37 15.03 4.49
CA GLU A 174 10.75 15.44 4.64
C GLU A 174 11.49 14.53 5.63
N ILE A 175 12.66 14.06 5.22
CA ILE A 175 13.61 13.30 6.04
C ILE A 175 14.88 14.13 6.11
N PRO A 176 15.15 14.81 7.23
CA PRO A 176 16.44 15.45 7.44
C PRO A 176 17.52 14.37 7.57
N VAL A 177 18.57 14.48 6.76
CA VAL A 177 19.69 13.54 6.76
C VAL A 177 20.96 14.29 7.04
N GLU A 178 21.66 13.84 8.08
CA GLU A 178 23.00 14.31 8.42
C GLU A 178 23.90 13.08 8.56
N THR A 179 24.89 13.02 7.67
CA THR A 179 25.93 11.98 7.62
C THR A 179 27.27 12.67 7.37
N ASP A 180 28.39 11.94 7.50
CA ASP A 180 29.73 12.46 7.17
C ASP A 180 29.87 12.85 5.67
N LYS A 181 28.95 12.37 4.81
CA LYS A 181 29.01 12.56 3.35
C LYS A 181 28.04 13.63 2.86
N ILE A 182 26.83 13.67 3.42
CA ILE A 182 25.71 14.52 2.97
C ILE A 182 24.99 15.09 4.20
N LYS A 183 24.68 16.39 4.14
CA LYS A 183 23.81 17.10 5.08
C LYS A 183 22.73 17.83 4.30
N GLU A 184 21.58 17.17 4.10
CA GLU A 184 20.50 17.65 3.26
C GLU A 184 19.13 17.13 3.74
N VAL A 185 18.05 17.64 3.16
CA VAL A 185 16.69 17.13 3.41
C VAL A 185 16.23 16.30 2.23
N LEU A 186 16.05 14.99 2.44
CA LEU A 186 15.47 14.11 1.43
C LEU A 186 13.95 14.24 1.44
N LYS A 187 13.37 14.37 0.25
CA LYS A 187 11.92 14.52 0.05
C LYS A 187 11.33 13.22 -0.50
N LEU A 188 10.50 12.56 0.29
CA LEU A 188 9.78 11.37 -0.12
C LEU A 188 8.49 11.74 -0.87
N ARG A 189 8.41 11.27 -2.11
CA ARG A 189 7.27 11.42 -3.03
C ARG A 189 6.45 10.15 -3.07
N GLY A 190 5.20 10.28 -3.48
CA GLY A 190 4.29 9.16 -3.59
C GLY A 190 2.96 9.55 -4.20
N LYS A 191 2.05 8.59 -4.22
CA LYS A 191 0.71 8.77 -4.75
C LYS A 191 -0.25 7.87 -3.99
N ILE A 192 -1.28 8.46 -3.39
CA ILE A 192 -2.32 7.75 -2.66
C ILE A 192 -3.43 7.41 -3.65
N ASP A 193 -3.74 6.13 -3.85
CA ASP A 193 -4.71 5.73 -4.88
C ASP A 193 -6.12 6.26 -4.60
N ARG A 194 -6.58 6.20 -3.33
CA ARG A 194 -7.88 6.71 -2.92
C ARG A 194 -7.87 7.17 -1.46
N VAL A 195 -8.51 8.32 -1.23
CA VAL A 195 -8.79 8.87 0.10
C VAL A 195 -10.29 9.09 0.23
N ASP A 196 -10.91 8.38 1.16
CA ASP A 196 -12.31 8.60 1.53
C ASP A 196 -12.40 9.45 2.79
N VAL A 197 -13.45 10.26 2.88
CA VAL A 197 -13.68 11.18 4.01
C VAL A 197 -15.04 10.95 4.64
N LEU A 198 -15.10 11.17 5.96
CA LEU A 198 -16.32 11.27 6.75
C LEU A 198 -16.17 12.46 7.71
N GLU A 199 -17.11 13.40 7.69
CA GLU A 199 -17.21 14.41 8.74
C GLU A 199 -18.24 13.98 9.78
N ASN A 200 -17.83 13.88 11.04
CA ASN A 200 -18.70 13.53 12.15
C ASN A 200 -18.25 14.28 13.43
N ASN A 201 -19.18 14.95 14.10
CA ASN A 201 -18.92 15.73 15.32
C ASN A 201 -17.70 16.68 15.20
N ASP A 202 -17.66 17.48 14.13
CA ASP A 202 -16.57 18.40 13.77
C ASP A 202 -15.20 17.77 13.48
N LYS A 203 -15.07 16.45 13.59
CA LYS A 203 -13.87 15.70 13.18
C LYS A 203 -14.00 15.20 11.75
N LEU A 204 -12.91 15.34 11.00
CA LEU A 204 -12.77 14.80 9.65
C LEU A 204 -11.99 13.48 9.72
N TYR A 205 -12.67 12.35 9.54
CA TYR A 205 -12.04 11.04 9.45
C TYR A 205 -11.64 10.72 8.02
N ILE A 206 -10.46 10.10 7.85
CA ILE A 206 -9.94 9.68 6.55
C ILE A 206 -9.67 8.19 6.49
N ASN A 207 -10.06 7.56 5.39
CA ASN A 207 -9.61 6.23 5.03
C ASN A 207 -8.70 6.32 3.82
N ILE A 208 -7.54 5.66 3.86
CA ILE A 208 -6.71 5.48 2.66
C ILE A 208 -6.83 4.05 2.16
N ILE A 209 -6.99 3.93 0.85
CA ILE A 209 -7.15 2.65 0.17
C ILE A 209 -6.15 2.60 -0.96
N ASP A 210 -5.30 1.58 -0.95
CA ASP A 210 -4.36 1.28 -2.03
C ASP A 210 -4.80 0.00 -2.76
N TYR A 211 -4.75 0.04 -4.08
CA TYR A 211 -5.21 -1.06 -4.94
C TYR A 211 -4.05 -2.00 -5.24
N LYS A 212 -4.20 -3.28 -4.84
CA LYS A 212 -3.18 -4.32 -5.06
C LYS A 212 -3.73 -5.46 -5.91
N SER A 213 -2.86 -6.09 -6.69
CA SER A 213 -3.19 -7.33 -7.43
C SER A 213 -3.02 -8.60 -6.58
N SER A 214 -2.42 -8.49 -5.39
CA SER A 214 -2.22 -9.60 -4.45
C SER A 214 -3.23 -9.53 -3.30
N PHE A 215 -3.48 -10.68 -2.68
CA PHE A 215 -4.28 -10.78 -1.46
C PHE A 215 -3.48 -10.50 -0.19
N ASN A 216 -2.29 -9.92 -0.28
CA ASN A 216 -1.49 -9.58 0.88
C ASN A 216 -2.23 -8.55 1.75
N ASP A 217 -2.11 -8.71 3.05
CA ASP A 217 -2.66 -7.79 4.04
C ASP A 217 -1.53 -6.85 4.51
N ILE A 218 -1.90 -5.84 5.30
CA ILE A 218 -0.93 -5.04 6.05
C ILE A 218 -0.38 -5.90 7.18
N ASP A 219 0.93 -6.13 7.12
CA ASP A 219 1.70 -6.87 8.11
C ASP A 219 2.54 -5.88 8.92
N LEU A 220 2.37 -5.90 10.25
CA LEU A 220 3.06 -4.96 11.13
C LEU A 220 4.54 -5.30 11.27
N ASP A 221 4.92 -6.57 11.17
CA ASP A 221 6.32 -6.98 11.17
C ASP A 221 6.98 -6.42 9.90
N ASP A 222 6.36 -6.60 8.73
CA ASP A 222 6.87 -6.06 7.47
C ASP A 222 6.96 -4.53 7.47
N ALA A 223 5.95 -3.84 8.03
CA ALA A 223 5.99 -2.39 8.16
C ALA A 223 7.15 -1.93 9.05
N SER A 224 7.34 -2.58 10.21
CA SER A 224 8.44 -2.28 11.14
C SER A 224 9.82 -2.59 10.56
N GLU A 225 9.90 -3.58 9.66
CA GLU A 225 11.14 -3.96 8.97
C GLU A 225 11.41 -3.16 7.70
N GLY A 226 10.55 -2.20 7.36
CA GLY A 226 10.73 -1.34 6.19
C GLY A 226 10.25 -1.94 4.87
N LEU A 227 9.63 -3.14 4.90
CA LEU A 227 9.16 -3.87 3.72
C LEU A 227 7.77 -3.43 3.24
N GLN A 228 6.95 -2.86 4.13
CA GLN A 228 5.61 -2.35 3.82
C GLN A 228 5.38 -0.97 4.46
N VAL A 229 6.10 0.04 3.96
CA VAL A 229 6.05 1.40 4.53
C VAL A 229 5.15 2.34 3.74
N GLN A 230 4.86 2.04 2.47
CA GLN A 230 4.19 2.96 1.54
C GLN A 230 2.87 3.52 2.10
N LEU A 231 1.95 2.66 2.49
CA LEU A 231 0.62 3.08 2.94
C LEU A 231 0.68 3.85 4.27
N ILE A 232 1.56 3.46 5.18
CA ILE A 232 1.73 4.14 6.49
C ILE A 232 2.36 5.52 6.31
N MET A 233 3.35 5.66 5.42
CA MET A 233 3.93 6.95 5.09
C MET A 233 2.92 7.87 4.39
N TYR A 234 2.03 7.34 3.57
CA TYR A 234 0.96 8.11 2.96
C TYR A 234 -0.06 8.60 3.98
N LEU A 235 -0.37 7.78 4.98
CA LEU A 235 -1.16 8.22 6.13
C LEU A 235 -0.46 9.38 6.85
N LYS A 236 0.84 9.27 7.11
CA LYS A 236 1.64 10.33 7.74
C LYS A 236 1.52 11.66 6.98
N ALA A 237 1.72 11.64 5.66
CA ALA A 237 1.59 12.83 4.83
C ALA A 237 0.21 13.50 4.96
N LEU A 238 -0.86 12.72 5.01
CA LEU A 238 -2.21 13.25 5.22
C LEU A 238 -2.40 13.82 6.64
N ILE A 239 -1.92 13.13 7.67
CA ILE A 239 -2.07 13.59 9.06
C ILE A 239 -1.26 14.86 9.35
N ASP A 240 -0.06 14.97 8.78
CA ASP A 240 0.82 16.11 8.99
C ASP A 240 0.40 17.32 8.13
N ASN A 241 0.10 17.10 6.84
CA ASN A 241 -0.04 18.18 5.86
C ASN A 241 -1.48 18.34 5.33
N GLY A 242 -2.39 17.42 5.68
CA GLY A 242 -3.75 17.40 5.12
C GLY A 242 -4.64 18.57 5.55
N GLN A 243 -4.29 19.31 6.60
CA GLN A 243 -5.08 20.48 7.00
C GLN A 243 -5.20 21.52 5.88
N GLU A 244 -4.15 21.71 5.09
CA GLU A 244 -4.17 22.63 3.94
C GLU A 244 -5.12 22.14 2.84
N LEU A 245 -5.20 20.82 2.67
CA LEU A 245 -6.03 20.17 1.65
C LEU A 245 -7.52 20.12 2.03
N PHE A 246 -7.82 19.85 3.30
CA PHE A 246 -9.18 19.65 3.78
C PHE A 246 -9.78 20.85 4.53
N GLY A 247 -8.98 21.84 4.90
CA GLY A 247 -9.39 22.95 5.78
C GLY A 247 -9.56 22.58 7.26
N LYS A 248 -9.49 21.29 7.59
CA LYS A 248 -9.52 20.73 8.95
C LYS A 248 -8.41 19.68 9.08
N ARG A 249 -7.87 19.53 10.29
CA ARG A 249 -6.88 18.47 10.55
C ARG A 249 -7.56 17.09 10.42
N PRO A 250 -7.10 16.22 9.50
CA PRO A 250 -7.69 14.90 9.34
C PRO A 250 -7.34 13.99 10.53
N THR A 251 -8.27 13.09 10.85
CA THR A 251 -8.16 12.05 11.87
C THR A 251 -8.20 10.69 11.18
N ILE A 252 -7.47 9.71 11.70
CA ILE A 252 -7.34 8.40 11.08
C ILE A 252 -8.65 7.63 11.24
N GLY A 253 -9.28 7.23 10.13
CA GLY A 253 -10.42 6.30 10.12
C GLY A 253 -9.96 4.86 9.88
N GLY A 254 -9.05 4.66 8.92
CA GLY A 254 -8.51 3.34 8.60
C GLY A 254 -7.52 3.34 7.44
N VAL A 255 -6.78 2.24 7.32
CA VAL A 255 -5.80 2.01 6.26
C VAL A 255 -6.09 0.66 5.61
N PHE A 256 -6.21 0.64 4.29
CA PHE A 256 -6.65 -0.55 3.59
C PHE A 256 -5.88 -0.84 2.30
N TYR A 257 -5.73 -2.13 2.02
CA TYR A 257 -5.56 -2.66 0.69
C TYR A 257 -6.88 -3.20 0.16
N TYR A 258 -7.19 -2.87 -1.09
CA TYR A 258 -8.22 -3.53 -1.87
C TYR A 258 -7.59 -4.44 -2.93
N CYS A 259 -8.00 -5.70 -2.97
CA CYS A 259 -7.47 -6.66 -3.94
C CYS A 259 -8.28 -6.60 -5.25
N ILE A 260 -7.65 -6.14 -6.33
CA ILE A 260 -8.21 -6.21 -7.68
C ILE A 260 -8.09 -7.65 -8.19
N ASN A 261 -9.20 -8.37 -8.13
CA ASN A 261 -9.26 -9.77 -8.55
C ASN A 261 -10.67 -10.16 -9.02
N ASP A 262 -10.77 -11.30 -9.70
CA ASP A 262 -12.02 -11.99 -9.99
C ASP A 262 -11.91 -13.42 -9.44
N PRO A 263 -12.17 -13.59 -8.12
CA PRO A 263 -11.86 -14.82 -7.41
C PRO A 263 -12.84 -15.93 -7.77
N VAL A 264 -12.33 -17.15 -7.83
CA VAL A 264 -13.15 -18.33 -8.10
C VAL A 264 -13.65 -18.89 -6.77
N TYR A 265 -14.96 -18.84 -6.57
CA TYR A 265 -15.61 -19.51 -5.45
C TYR A 265 -15.87 -20.98 -5.80
N LYS A 266 -15.38 -21.90 -4.96
CA LYS A 266 -15.64 -23.34 -5.06
C LYS A 266 -16.56 -23.75 -3.92
N ASP A 267 -17.77 -24.16 -4.25
CA ASP A 267 -18.71 -24.77 -3.30
C ASP A 267 -19.02 -26.20 -3.72
N ASN A 268 -18.67 -27.16 -2.89
CA ASN A 268 -18.98 -28.56 -3.13
C ASN A 268 -20.46 -28.87 -2.85
N ASN A 269 -21.14 -28.05 -2.04
CA ASN A 269 -22.46 -28.34 -1.49
C ASN A 269 -23.59 -27.42 -2.01
N LYS A 270 -23.27 -26.44 -2.89
CA LYS A 270 -24.19 -25.44 -3.49
C LYS A 270 -25.15 -24.78 -2.50
N SER A 271 -24.70 -24.58 -1.27
CA SER A 271 -25.55 -24.14 -0.17
C SER A 271 -25.57 -22.62 0.02
N LYS A 272 -24.60 -21.93 -0.58
CA LYS A 272 -24.40 -20.49 -0.42
C LYS A 272 -24.56 -19.76 -1.75
N ASP A 273 -24.92 -18.48 -1.64
CA ASP A 273 -24.88 -17.56 -2.77
C ASP A 273 -23.42 -17.28 -3.16
N ALA A 274 -23.06 -17.67 -4.39
CA ALA A 274 -21.72 -17.51 -4.92
C ALA A 274 -21.31 -16.04 -5.04
N GLU A 275 -22.23 -15.15 -5.39
CA GLU A 275 -21.94 -13.72 -5.54
C GLU A 275 -21.62 -13.07 -4.18
N GLU A 276 -22.30 -13.50 -3.12
CA GLU A 276 -22.01 -13.04 -1.75
C GLU A 276 -20.68 -13.57 -1.22
N GLU A 277 -20.33 -14.83 -1.48
CA GLU A 277 -19.04 -15.37 -1.04
C GLU A 277 -17.86 -14.76 -1.83
N ILE A 278 -18.06 -14.47 -3.12
CA ILE A 278 -17.09 -13.70 -3.92
C ILE A 278 -16.93 -12.29 -3.33
N PHE A 279 -18.01 -11.59 -3.05
CA PHE A 279 -17.95 -10.25 -2.44
C PHE A 279 -17.20 -10.25 -1.11
N LYS A 280 -17.49 -11.21 -0.23
CA LYS A 280 -16.77 -11.41 1.05
C LYS A 280 -15.27 -11.63 0.86
N SER A 281 -14.87 -12.35 -0.18
CA SER A 281 -13.45 -12.59 -0.46
C SER A 281 -12.69 -11.35 -0.93
N LEU A 282 -13.42 -10.34 -1.43
CA LEU A 282 -12.93 -9.05 -1.89
C LEU A 282 -13.08 -7.93 -0.84
N LYS A 283 -13.34 -8.29 0.43
CA LYS A 283 -13.35 -7.33 1.53
C LYS A 283 -12.00 -6.61 1.65
N LEU A 284 -12.03 -5.37 2.13
CA LEU A 284 -10.83 -4.59 2.44
C LEU A 284 -9.99 -5.32 3.49
N LYS A 285 -8.66 -5.21 3.32
CA LYS A 285 -7.66 -5.76 4.24
C LYS A 285 -6.87 -4.63 4.84
N GLY A 286 -6.54 -4.70 6.13
CA GLY A 286 -5.80 -3.65 6.82
C GLY A 286 -6.32 -3.42 8.23
N TYR A 287 -6.32 -2.17 8.67
CA TYR A 287 -6.68 -1.79 10.03
C TYR A 287 -7.72 -0.67 10.06
N VAL A 288 -8.74 -0.86 10.90
CA VAL A 288 -9.72 0.19 11.24
C VAL A 288 -9.30 0.95 12.50
N LEU A 289 -9.76 2.18 12.68
CA LEU A 289 -9.76 2.83 13.98
C LEU A 289 -10.60 2.00 14.96
N ARG A 290 -10.09 1.78 16.18
CA ARG A 290 -10.79 1.10 17.27
C ARG A 290 -11.86 2.01 17.89
N ASP A 291 -12.82 2.38 17.06
CA ASP A 291 -14.00 3.18 17.40
C ASP A 291 -15.22 2.52 16.75
N LYS A 292 -16.21 2.17 17.57
CA LYS A 292 -17.38 1.40 17.13
C LYS A 292 -18.26 2.20 16.18
N ASP A 293 -18.38 3.51 16.40
CA ASP A 293 -19.22 4.36 15.58
C ASP A 293 -18.57 4.57 14.22
N ILE A 294 -17.25 4.79 14.19
CA ILE A 294 -16.49 4.88 12.94
C ILE A 294 -16.59 3.57 12.13
N VAL A 295 -16.51 2.40 12.78
CA VAL A 295 -16.70 1.11 12.10
C VAL A 295 -18.11 0.96 11.53
N LYS A 296 -19.15 1.39 12.26
CA LYS A 296 -20.53 1.39 11.75
C LYS A 296 -20.75 2.38 10.60
N PHE A 297 -20.00 3.48 10.56
CA PHE A 297 -20.02 4.39 9.41
C PHE A 297 -19.30 3.79 8.19
N MET A 298 -18.35 2.88 8.36
CA MET A 298 -17.74 2.17 7.23
C MET A 298 -18.62 1.04 6.68
N ASP A 299 -19.44 0.41 7.53
CA ASP A 299 -20.41 -0.62 7.15
C ASP A 299 -21.66 -0.51 8.03
N LYS A 300 -22.67 0.22 7.56
CA LYS A 300 -23.96 0.41 8.26
C LYS A 300 -24.73 -0.88 8.48
N ASN A 301 -24.46 -1.88 7.64
CA ASN A 301 -25.15 -3.15 7.63
C ASN A 301 -24.34 -4.24 8.33
N ILE A 302 -23.31 -3.85 9.11
CA ILE A 302 -22.49 -4.79 9.85
C ILE A 302 -23.37 -5.58 10.84
N GLY A 303 -23.46 -6.89 10.59
CA GLY A 303 -24.01 -7.85 11.54
C GLY A 303 -22.95 -8.28 12.55
N SER A 304 -22.72 -9.58 12.67
CA SER A 304 -21.64 -10.11 13.51
C SER A 304 -20.25 -9.94 12.91
N THR A 305 -20.12 -9.94 11.58
CA THR A 305 -18.84 -9.78 10.88
C THR A 305 -19.09 -9.01 9.59
N SER A 306 -18.27 -8.00 9.32
CA SER A 306 -18.37 -7.20 8.11
C SER A 306 -17.89 -7.99 6.89
N ASN A 307 -18.59 -7.79 5.78
CA ASN A 307 -18.17 -8.26 4.45
C ASN A 307 -17.36 -7.20 3.69
N VAL A 308 -17.17 -6.00 4.26
CA VAL A 308 -16.53 -4.85 3.62
C VAL A 308 -15.18 -4.52 4.25
N ILE A 309 -15.09 -4.56 5.58
CA ILE A 309 -13.89 -4.21 6.36
C ILE A 309 -13.46 -5.35 7.30
N PRO A 310 -12.21 -5.35 7.82
CA PRO A 310 -11.72 -6.38 8.73
C PRO A 310 -12.20 -6.12 10.18
N ALA A 311 -13.52 -6.07 10.39
CA ALA A 311 -14.16 -5.82 11.68
C ALA A 311 -15.32 -6.76 11.97
N ALA A 312 -15.52 -7.07 13.25
CA ALA A 312 -16.58 -7.92 13.75
C ALA A 312 -17.02 -7.49 15.15
N PHE A 313 -18.30 -7.63 15.44
CA PHE A 313 -18.89 -7.36 16.76
C PHE A 313 -19.41 -8.65 17.40
N LYS A 314 -19.34 -8.69 18.73
CA LYS A 314 -20.03 -9.66 19.58
C LYS A 314 -21.49 -9.23 19.76
N ASN A 315 -22.30 -10.10 20.37
CA ASN A 315 -23.72 -9.81 20.64
C ASN A 315 -23.94 -8.65 21.62
N ASP A 316 -22.96 -8.34 22.46
CA ASP A 316 -22.96 -7.20 23.40
C ASP A 316 -22.53 -5.87 22.73
N GLY A 317 -22.17 -5.90 21.44
CA GLY A 317 -21.68 -4.74 20.70
C GLY A 317 -20.20 -4.43 20.93
N GLU A 318 -19.45 -5.25 21.68
CA GLU A 318 -18.00 -5.15 21.77
C GLU A 318 -17.30 -5.72 20.55
N PHE A 319 -16.05 -5.29 20.31
CA PHE A 319 -15.23 -5.86 19.25
C PHE A 319 -14.97 -7.35 19.49
N TYR A 320 -15.07 -8.13 18.42
CA TYR A 320 -14.59 -9.51 18.41
C TYR A 320 -13.09 -9.50 18.03
N GLU A 321 -12.21 -9.50 19.04
CA GLU A 321 -10.75 -9.33 18.86
C GLU A 321 -10.13 -10.25 17.79
N ASN A 322 -10.42 -11.55 17.85
CA ASN A 322 -9.83 -12.53 16.91
C ASN A 322 -10.28 -12.35 15.44
N ARG A 323 -11.31 -11.54 15.19
CA ARG A 323 -11.88 -11.29 13.86
C ARG A 323 -11.78 -9.82 13.43
N THR A 324 -11.19 -8.98 14.29
CA THR A 324 -11.11 -7.54 14.09
C THR A 324 -9.64 -7.12 14.05
N LYS A 325 -9.26 -6.42 12.99
CA LYS A 325 -7.99 -5.70 12.93
C LYS A 325 -8.25 -4.23 13.19
N ALA A 326 -8.21 -3.85 14.46
CA ALA A 326 -8.39 -2.47 14.90
C ALA A 326 -7.18 -1.97 15.68
N LEU A 327 -6.85 -0.69 15.54
CA LEU A 327 -5.84 0.03 16.30
C LEU A 327 -6.46 1.27 16.94
N SER A 328 -6.04 1.62 18.15
CA SER A 328 -6.38 2.93 18.72
C SER A 328 -5.68 4.04 17.94
N GLU A 329 -6.14 5.28 18.09
CA GLU A 329 -5.48 6.45 17.50
C GLU A 329 -4.01 6.56 17.95
N GLY A 330 -3.75 6.29 19.24
CA GLY A 330 -2.39 6.25 19.78
C GLY A 330 -1.52 5.17 19.14
N SER A 331 -2.04 3.95 18.97
CA SER A 331 -1.32 2.87 18.30
C SER A 331 -1.03 3.16 16.84
N PHE A 332 -1.96 3.83 16.12
CA PHE A 332 -1.70 4.29 14.76
C PHE A 332 -0.56 5.31 14.71
N ASN A 333 -0.57 6.31 15.60
CA ASN A 333 0.49 7.32 15.66
C ASN A 333 1.86 6.69 15.99
N ASN A 334 1.90 5.73 16.93
CA ASN A 334 3.14 5.00 17.23
C ASN A 334 3.64 4.20 16.01
N LEU A 335 2.73 3.53 15.28
CA LEU A 335 3.09 2.83 14.05
C LEU A 335 3.66 3.79 12.99
N ILE A 336 3.03 4.95 12.80
CA ILE A 336 3.50 6.00 11.89
C ILE A 336 4.92 6.43 12.27
N ASP A 337 5.17 6.74 13.54
CA ASP A 337 6.47 7.19 14.02
C ASP A 337 7.55 6.11 13.86
N ASN A 338 7.23 4.86 14.20
CA ASN A 338 8.17 3.74 14.07
C ASN A 338 8.55 3.49 12.60
N VAL A 339 7.57 3.50 11.70
CA VAL A 339 7.80 3.35 10.26
C VAL A 339 8.57 4.55 9.68
N TYR A 340 8.27 5.77 10.13
CA TYR A 340 9.01 6.97 9.73
C TYR A 340 10.48 6.87 10.15
N ASN A 341 10.75 6.48 11.39
CA ASN A 341 12.12 6.29 11.88
C ASN A 341 12.88 5.21 11.09
N LYS A 342 12.21 4.10 10.76
CA LYS A 342 12.80 3.08 9.87
C LYS A 342 13.14 3.66 8.49
N CYS A 343 12.27 4.50 7.92
CA CYS A 343 12.56 5.20 6.67
C CYS A 343 13.75 6.16 6.80
N VAL A 344 13.88 6.87 7.93
CA VAL A 344 15.03 7.74 8.24
C VAL A 344 16.33 6.93 8.24
N ASP A 345 16.36 5.79 8.94
CA ASP A 345 17.55 4.93 9.04
C ASP A 345 17.96 4.35 7.69
N MET A 346 16.99 3.85 6.92
CA MET A 346 17.26 3.37 5.55
C MET A 346 17.78 4.48 4.65
N THR A 347 17.21 5.69 4.76
CA THR A 347 17.65 6.85 3.97
C THR A 347 19.08 7.26 4.33
N LYS A 348 19.42 7.31 5.62
CA LYS A 348 20.80 7.55 6.09
C LYS A 348 21.75 6.50 5.51
N SER A 349 21.40 5.23 5.61
CA SER A 349 22.22 4.13 5.08
C SER A 349 22.43 4.22 3.56
N ILE A 350 21.40 4.61 2.79
CA ILE A 350 21.53 4.87 1.35
C ILE A 350 22.53 6.00 1.09
N LEU A 351 22.40 7.12 1.81
CA LEU A 351 23.24 8.31 1.64
C LEU A 351 24.64 8.16 2.26
N GLU A 352 24.87 7.10 3.04
CA GLU A 352 26.21 6.63 3.39
C GLU A 352 26.84 5.75 2.29
N GLY A 353 26.09 5.42 1.25
CA GLY A 353 26.55 4.58 0.15
C GLY A 353 26.56 3.09 0.48
N ASN A 354 25.74 2.62 1.42
CA ASN A 354 25.68 1.21 1.80
C ASN A 354 24.91 0.39 0.75
N ILE A 355 25.64 -0.49 0.05
CA ILE A 355 25.14 -1.31 -1.07
C ILE A 355 25.34 -2.82 -0.83
N LYS A 356 25.21 -3.27 0.43
CA LYS A 356 25.52 -4.65 0.81
C LYS A 356 24.60 -5.66 0.13
N ILE A 357 25.13 -6.86 -0.13
CA ILE A 357 24.32 -8.01 -0.54
C ILE A 357 23.64 -8.57 0.71
N ASP A 358 22.51 -7.98 1.08
CA ASP A 358 21.80 -8.25 2.35
C ASP A 358 20.31 -8.60 2.12
N PRO A 359 20.00 -9.72 1.45
CA PRO A 359 18.62 -10.16 1.29
C PRO A 359 18.05 -10.68 2.60
N TYR A 360 16.78 -10.36 2.87
CA TYR A 360 16.09 -10.92 4.03
C TYR A 360 15.70 -12.40 3.84
N LYS A 361 15.41 -13.07 4.96
CA LYS A 361 14.66 -14.32 5.01
C LYS A 361 13.65 -14.27 6.15
N LYS A 362 12.37 -14.44 5.82
CA LYS A 362 11.28 -14.52 6.80
C LYS A 362 11.20 -15.90 7.44
N ALA A 363 10.51 -15.98 8.58
CA ALA A 363 10.27 -17.23 9.31
C ALA A 363 9.56 -18.30 8.46
N ASP A 364 8.68 -17.92 7.54
CA ASP A 364 7.98 -18.81 6.60
C ASP A 364 8.86 -19.27 5.42
N GLY A 365 10.12 -18.82 5.37
CA GLY A 365 11.08 -19.13 4.31
C GLY A 365 11.04 -18.18 3.11
N THR A 366 10.17 -17.17 3.11
CA THR A 366 10.11 -16.18 2.03
C THR A 366 11.42 -15.41 1.93
N ILE A 367 11.95 -15.31 0.70
CA ILE A 367 13.17 -14.55 0.35
C ILE A 367 12.93 -13.72 -0.92
N PRO A 368 13.50 -12.51 -1.02
CA PRO A 368 13.33 -11.64 -2.18
C PRO A 368 14.09 -12.15 -3.42
N CYS A 369 15.12 -12.97 -3.22
CA CYS A 369 15.98 -13.51 -4.29
C CYS A 369 15.22 -14.33 -5.34
N LYS A 370 14.05 -14.91 -4.97
CA LYS A 370 13.23 -15.73 -5.87
C LYS A 370 12.74 -14.97 -7.10
N TYR A 371 12.55 -13.65 -6.97
CA TYR A 371 12.05 -12.76 -8.02
C TYR A 371 13.04 -11.61 -8.28
N CYS A 372 14.34 -11.88 -8.16
CA CYS A 372 15.39 -10.87 -8.34
C CYS A 372 16.16 -11.13 -9.62
N ASP A 373 16.09 -10.19 -10.56
CA ASP A 373 16.79 -10.27 -11.85
C ASP A 373 18.31 -10.08 -11.74
N TYR A 374 18.79 -9.64 -10.56
CA TYR A 374 20.20 -9.34 -10.31
C TYR A 374 20.95 -10.45 -9.57
N ILE A 375 20.35 -11.62 -9.37
CA ILE A 375 20.99 -12.74 -8.65
C ILE A 375 22.29 -13.19 -9.32
N SER A 376 22.36 -13.17 -10.66
CA SER A 376 23.57 -13.50 -11.44
C SER A 376 24.68 -12.45 -11.31
N ILE A 377 24.33 -11.21 -10.95
CA ILE A 377 25.27 -10.09 -10.77
C ILE A 377 25.78 -10.07 -9.34
N CYS A 378 24.90 -10.20 -8.34
CA CYS A 378 25.31 -10.18 -6.94
C CYS A 378 26.04 -11.46 -6.52
N GLN A 379 25.82 -12.58 -7.22
CA GLN A 379 26.47 -13.87 -6.94
C GLN A 379 26.31 -14.32 -5.48
N PHE A 380 25.14 -14.05 -4.87
CA PHE A 380 24.87 -14.41 -3.48
C PHE A 380 25.13 -15.91 -3.25
N ASP A 381 26.09 -16.21 -2.38
CA ASP A 381 26.51 -17.57 -2.09
C ASP A 381 26.87 -17.72 -0.61
N LYS A 382 26.13 -18.61 0.07
CA LYS A 382 26.35 -18.92 1.49
C LYS A 382 27.72 -19.51 1.77
N THR A 383 28.25 -20.29 0.83
CA THR A 383 29.58 -20.91 0.97
C THR A 383 30.70 -19.88 0.87
N LEU A 384 30.44 -18.73 0.23
CA LEU A 384 31.36 -17.59 0.10
C LEU A 384 31.13 -16.51 1.16
N GLY A 385 30.39 -16.83 2.22
CA GLY A 385 30.21 -15.98 3.40
C GLY A 385 29.00 -15.05 3.36
N ASN A 386 28.13 -15.14 2.35
CA ASN A 386 26.87 -14.40 2.38
C ASN A 386 25.86 -15.05 3.34
N ASN A 387 25.02 -14.23 3.96
CA ASN A 387 23.96 -14.69 4.84
C ASN A 387 22.67 -13.91 4.58
N TYR A 388 21.54 -14.52 4.93
CA TYR A 388 20.27 -13.83 4.92
C TYR A 388 20.06 -13.09 6.24
N ARG A 389 19.55 -11.86 6.17
CA ARG A 389 19.02 -11.14 7.34
C ARG A 389 17.74 -11.82 7.81
N GLN A 390 17.78 -12.48 8.96
CA GLN A 390 16.60 -13.17 9.49
C GLN A 390 15.58 -12.16 10.01
N LEU A 391 14.34 -12.24 9.50
CA LEU A 391 13.22 -11.47 10.02
C LEU A 391 12.37 -12.39 10.89
N ASN A 392 12.36 -12.09 12.18
CA ASN A 392 11.59 -12.82 13.16
C ASN A 392 10.26 -12.11 13.40
N LYS A 393 9.26 -12.87 13.84
CA LYS A 393 7.98 -12.31 14.26
C LYS A 393 8.19 -11.42 15.48
N MET A 394 7.69 -10.20 15.45
CA MET A 394 7.78 -9.27 16.57
C MET A 394 6.49 -9.33 17.40
N ASP A 395 6.60 -8.94 18.67
CA ASP A 395 5.42 -8.78 19.50
C ASP A 395 4.64 -7.55 19.01
N LYS A 396 3.33 -7.72 18.79
CA LYS A 396 2.49 -6.64 18.24
C LYS A 396 2.52 -5.42 19.15
N ASP A 397 2.47 -5.61 20.46
CA ASP A 397 2.47 -4.52 21.42
C ASP A 397 3.83 -3.84 21.49
N GLU A 398 4.93 -4.55 21.18
CA GLU A 398 6.25 -3.94 21.01
C GLU A 398 6.32 -3.03 19.76
N ILE A 399 5.78 -3.46 18.63
CA ILE A 399 5.72 -2.65 17.40
C ILE A 399 4.87 -1.39 17.61
N LEU A 400 3.82 -1.49 18.40
CA LEU A 400 2.86 -0.40 18.63
C LEU A 400 3.17 0.44 19.88
N ARG A 401 4.26 0.14 20.61
CA ARG A 401 4.72 0.91 21.75
C ARG A 401 5.35 2.23 21.31
N SER A 402 5.22 3.26 22.15
CA SER A 402 5.82 4.56 21.87
C SER A 402 7.35 4.48 21.93
N ALA A 403 8.03 5.05 20.93
CA ALA A 403 9.49 5.21 20.93
C ALA A 403 9.99 6.15 22.03
N LYS A 404 9.11 6.99 22.61
CA LYS A 404 9.42 7.84 23.76
C LYS A 404 9.18 7.03 25.03
N GLY A 405 10.24 6.40 25.54
CA GLY A 405 10.22 5.67 26.80
C GLY A 405 9.60 6.52 27.93
N GLY A 406 8.36 6.22 28.26
CA GLY A 406 7.59 6.87 29.30
C GLY A 406 6.44 5.96 29.66
N THR A 407 6.49 5.40 30.86
CA THR A 407 5.46 4.56 31.46
C THR A 407 4.08 5.20 31.38
N ALA A 408 3.30 4.85 30.38
CA ALA A 408 1.85 4.85 30.47
C ALA A 408 1.44 3.41 30.77
N LYS A 409 0.93 3.18 31.98
CA LYS A 409 0.19 1.96 32.29
C LYS A 409 -1.04 1.98 31.39
N ASP A 410 -1.00 1.26 30.28
CA ASP A 410 -2.23 0.84 29.62
C ASP A 410 -2.92 -0.16 30.56
N GLU A 411 -3.99 0.30 31.19
CA GLU A 411 -4.94 -0.55 31.90
C GLU A 411 -5.69 -1.41 30.87
N LEU A 412 -5.16 -2.60 30.54
CA LEU A 412 -5.94 -3.66 29.94
C LEU A 412 -5.59 -5.03 30.54
N ASP A 413 -6.42 -5.39 31.51
CA ASP A 413 -7.09 -6.67 31.73
C ASP A 413 -6.32 -7.97 31.46
N GLN A 414 -5.93 -8.63 32.55
CA GLN A 414 -5.50 -10.02 32.56
C GLN A 414 -6.70 -10.94 32.31
N GLY A 415 -6.98 -11.24 31.04
CA GLY A 415 -8.02 -12.18 30.65
C GLY A 415 -7.49 -13.28 29.74
N THR A 416 -7.29 -14.47 30.31
CA THR A 416 -7.16 -15.79 29.65
C THR A 416 -5.80 -16.19 29.06
N ALA A 417 -4.82 -16.40 29.94
CA ALA A 417 -3.99 -17.60 29.86
C ALA A 417 -4.51 -18.60 30.92
N LYS A 418 -5.35 -19.55 30.51
CA LYS A 418 -5.63 -20.82 31.19
C LYS A 418 -6.63 -21.65 30.38
N ASN A 419 -6.10 -22.56 29.56
CA ASN A 419 -6.39 -24.00 29.57
C ASN A 419 -6.23 -24.61 28.16
N ASN A 420 -5.27 -25.55 28.11
CA ASN A 420 -4.95 -26.58 27.11
C ASN A 420 -4.38 -26.15 25.76
#